data_AF-W1VFG2-F1
#
_entry.id   AF-W1VFG2-F1
#
_cell.length_a   1.000
_cell.length_b   1.000
_cell.length_c   1.000
_cell.angle_alpha   90.00
_cell.angle_beta   90.00
_cell.angle_gamma   90.00
#
_symmetry.space_group_name_H-M   'P 1'
#
loop_
_entity.id
_entity.type
_entity.pdbx_description
1 polymer ?
#
loop_
_entity_poly.entity_id
_entity_poly.type
_entity_poly.pdbx_seq_one_letter_code
_entity_poly.pdbx_strand_id
1 'polypeptide(L)'
;VLTLNPRAFAPEVRKLTSKLFAAVKAGEWTLTEDGDVRFDAVVLDSAAVVLEAEDSAFTLTNRIDVEDESLSATMLASGAFIVLDTALDEQLEAEGWARDLIRLVQDERKAADLEIGAPARLTLTVPADKDAWTGAHLDLIK
;
A
#
# COMPACT_ATOMS: atom_id res chain seq x y z
N VAL A 1 -5.93 -5.29 -12.61
CA VAL A 1 -6.92 -6.37 -12.75
C VAL A 1 -8.03 -5.90 -13.66
N LEU A 2 -8.23 -6.59 -14.78
CA LEU A 2 -9.31 -6.32 -15.72
C LEU A 2 -10.47 -7.28 -15.44
N THR A 3 -11.66 -6.73 -15.23
CA THR A 3 -12.89 -7.51 -15.01
C THR A 3 -13.87 -7.22 -16.13
N LEU A 4 -14.37 -8.24 -16.81
CA LEU A 4 -15.32 -8.09 -17.90
C LEU A 4 -16.76 -8.09 -17.41
N ASN A 5 -17.60 -7.31 -18.09
CA ASN A 5 -19.06 -7.29 -17.93
C ASN A 5 -19.74 -7.73 -19.23
N PRO A 6 -19.93 -9.05 -19.44
CA PRO A 6 -20.52 -9.57 -20.67
C PRO A 6 -21.96 -9.10 -20.96
N ARG A 7 -22.65 -8.58 -19.95
CA ARG A 7 -24.02 -8.05 -20.12
C ARG A 7 -24.03 -6.77 -20.95
N ALA A 8 -22.95 -5.99 -20.93
CA ALA A 8 -22.85 -4.75 -21.71
C ALA A 8 -22.30 -4.96 -23.13
N PHE A 9 -21.73 -6.12 -23.43
CA PHE A 9 -21.17 -6.40 -24.77
C PHE A 9 -22.21 -6.34 -25.88
N ALA A 10 -21.78 -5.92 -27.08
CA ALA A 10 -22.54 -6.10 -28.30
C ALA A 10 -22.90 -7.60 -28.53
N PRO A 11 -24.06 -7.91 -29.15
CA PRO A 11 -24.53 -9.29 -29.32
C PRO A 11 -23.52 -10.25 -29.99
N GLU A 12 -22.76 -9.75 -30.97
CA GLU A 12 -21.67 -10.46 -31.64
C GLU A 12 -20.47 -10.74 -30.74
N VAL A 13 -20.04 -9.76 -29.94
CA VAL A 13 -18.92 -9.89 -29.00
C VAL A 13 -19.25 -10.89 -27.89
N ARG A 14 -20.52 -10.99 -27.46
CA ARG A 14 -20.95 -11.99 -26.45
C ARG A 14 -20.62 -13.42 -26.85
N LYS A 15 -20.57 -13.73 -28.16
CA LYS A 15 -20.19 -15.07 -28.65
C LYS A 15 -18.72 -15.41 -28.37
N LEU A 16 -17.89 -14.41 -28.12
CA LEU A 16 -16.45 -14.52 -27.87
C LEU A 16 -16.09 -14.46 -26.38
N THR A 17 -17.08 -14.36 -25.49
CA THR A 17 -16.89 -14.18 -24.03
C THR A 17 -15.89 -15.16 -23.43
N SER A 18 -15.95 -16.45 -23.77
CA SER A 18 -15.00 -17.44 -23.24
C SER A 18 -13.55 -17.18 -23.66
N LYS A 19 -13.33 -16.73 -24.91
CA LYS A 19 -11.98 -16.36 -25.40
C LYS A 19 -11.49 -15.09 -24.70
N LEU A 20 -12.37 -14.11 -24.52
CA LEU A 20 -12.03 -12.86 -23.81
C LEU A 20 -11.64 -13.14 -22.36
N PHE A 21 -12.39 -13.97 -21.62
CA PHE A 21 -12.01 -14.36 -20.25
C PHE A 21 -10.68 -15.12 -20.20
N ALA A 22 -10.41 -15.99 -21.18
CA ALA A 22 -9.12 -16.67 -21.29
C ALA A 22 -7.97 -15.67 -21.50
N ALA A 23 -8.15 -14.71 -22.42
CA ALA A 23 -7.17 -13.65 -22.69
C ALA A 23 -6.94 -12.74 -21.46
N VAL A 24 -8.00 -12.35 -20.74
CA VAL A 24 -7.88 -11.62 -19.47
C VAL A 24 -7.03 -12.38 -18.46
N LYS A 25 -7.29 -13.68 -18.30
CA LYS A 25 -6.54 -14.55 -17.38
C LYS A 25 -5.08 -14.72 -17.80
N ALA A 26 -4.81 -14.72 -19.10
CA ALA A 26 -3.46 -14.81 -19.66
C ALA A 26 -2.72 -13.46 -19.71
N GLY A 27 -3.39 -12.34 -19.43
CA GLY A 27 -2.82 -11.00 -19.58
C GLY A 27 -2.68 -10.54 -21.03
N GLU A 28 -3.39 -11.18 -21.97
CA GLU A 28 -3.33 -10.91 -23.41
C GLU A 28 -4.31 -9.81 -23.84
N TRP A 29 -4.11 -8.61 -23.29
CA TRP A 29 -4.90 -7.43 -23.60
C TRP A 29 -4.07 -6.17 -23.39
N THR A 30 -4.47 -5.09 -24.06
CA THR A 30 -3.82 -3.79 -23.96
C THR A 30 -4.84 -2.70 -23.67
N LEU A 31 -4.46 -1.73 -22.84
CA LEU A 31 -5.21 -0.50 -22.65
C LEU A 31 -4.77 0.50 -23.74
N THR A 32 -5.71 1.03 -24.50
CA THR A 32 -5.43 2.04 -25.54
C THR A 32 -5.30 3.43 -24.93
N GLU A 33 -4.80 4.40 -25.71
CA GLU A 33 -4.73 5.81 -25.27
C GLU A 33 -6.10 6.41 -24.98
N ASP A 34 -7.14 5.93 -25.67
CA ASP A 34 -8.53 6.35 -25.49
C ASP A 34 -9.21 5.70 -24.26
N GLY A 35 -8.50 4.81 -23.56
CA GLY A 35 -9.00 4.12 -22.36
C GLY A 35 -9.73 2.82 -22.64
N ASP A 36 -9.78 2.37 -23.89
CA ASP A 36 -10.42 1.11 -24.30
C ASP A 36 -9.52 -0.10 -24.04
N VAL A 37 -10.13 -1.28 -24.02
CA VAL A 37 -9.39 -2.54 -23.90
C VAL A 37 -9.41 -3.30 -25.20
N ARG A 38 -8.23 -3.55 -25.76
CA ARG A 38 -8.03 -4.28 -27.01
C ARG A 38 -7.48 -5.68 -26.77
N PHE A 39 -8.02 -6.65 -27.51
CA PHE A 39 -7.63 -8.07 -27.48
C PHE A 39 -7.10 -8.50 -28.86
N ASP A 40 -5.80 -8.34 -29.12
CA ASP A 40 -5.21 -8.66 -30.44
C ASP A 40 -5.37 -10.13 -30.86
N ALA A 41 -5.39 -11.05 -29.89
CA ALA A 41 -5.56 -12.48 -30.13
C ALA A 41 -7.04 -12.91 -30.33
N VAL A 42 -8.01 -12.03 -30.06
CA VAL A 42 -9.43 -12.33 -30.20
C VAL A 42 -9.99 -11.52 -31.36
N VAL A 43 -10.35 -12.19 -32.46
CA VAL A 43 -10.77 -11.54 -33.71
C VAL A 43 -12.28 -11.68 -33.91
N LEU A 44 -12.93 -10.58 -34.29
CA LEU A 44 -14.30 -10.49 -34.80
C LEU A 44 -14.24 -9.76 -36.16
N ASP A 45 -14.87 -10.33 -37.20
CA ASP A 45 -14.95 -9.72 -38.54
C ASP A 45 -13.60 -9.24 -39.11
N SER A 46 -12.55 -10.06 -38.91
CA SER A 46 -11.16 -9.79 -39.34
C SER A 46 -10.46 -8.64 -38.62
N ALA A 47 -11.04 -8.12 -37.53
CA ALA A 47 -10.42 -7.13 -36.66
C ALA A 47 -10.27 -7.67 -35.22
N ALA A 48 -9.26 -7.17 -34.50
CA ALA A 48 -9.14 -7.44 -33.07
C ALA A 48 -10.37 -6.88 -32.32
N VAL A 49 -10.86 -7.61 -31.33
CA VAL A 49 -11.95 -7.14 -30.48
C VAL A 49 -11.44 -5.98 -29.62
N VAL A 50 -12.20 -4.88 -29.63
CA VAL A 50 -12.02 -3.74 -28.75
C VAL A 50 -13.29 -3.62 -27.90
N LEU A 51 -13.10 -3.43 -26.60
CA LEU A 51 -14.16 -3.12 -25.66
C LEU A 51 -14.03 -1.65 -25.29
N GLU A 52 -15.03 -0.86 -25.66
CA GLU A 52 -15.03 0.58 -25.43
C GLU A 52 -15.31 0.90 -23.96
N ALA A 53 -14.59 1.87 -23.41
CA ALA A 53 -14.72 2.26 -22.00
C ALA A 53 -16.13 2.81 -21.68
N GLU A 54 -16.73 3.51 -22.64
CA GLU A 54 -18.06 4.13 -22.51
C GLU A 54 -19.20 3.13 -22.36
N ASP A 55 -19.03 1.91 -22.89
CA ASP A 55 -20.04 0.85 -22.83
C ASP A 55 -20.17 0.20 -21.44
N SER A 56 -19.31 0.53 -20.48
CA SER A 56 -19.22 -0.20 -19.19
C SER A 56 -19.01 -1.72 -19.40
N ALA A 57 -18.35 -2.08 -20.51
CA ALA A 57 -18.02 -3.43 -20.91
C ALA A 57 -16.97 -4.08 -19.99
N PHE A 58 -16.21 -3.29 -19.25
CA PHE A 58 -15.22 -3.77 -18.32
C PHE A 58 -15.02 -2.80 -17.15
N THR A 59 -14.27 -3.25 -16.16
CA THR A 59 -13.74 -2.42 -15.08
C THR A 59 -12.26 -2.73 -14.93
N LEU A 60 -11.44 -1.68 -14.91
CA LEU A 60 -10.02 -1.80 -14.62
C LEU A 60 -9.79 -1.37 -13.17
N THR A 61 -9.33 -2.30 -12.34
CA THR A 61 -8.90 -2.02 -10.97
C THR A 61 -7.42 -2.24 -10.87
N ASN A 62 -6.65 -1.19 -10.61
CA ASN A 62 -5.23 -1.35 -10.30
C ASN A 62 -5.10 -2.06 -8.95
N ARG A 63 -4.38 -3.18 -8.94
CA ARG A 63 -4.05 -3.92 -7.73
C ARG A 63 -2.54 -3.92 -7.60
N ILE A 64 -2.05 -3.58 -6.42
CA ILE A 64 -0.65 -3.79 -6.07
C ILE A 64 -0.64 -5.09 -5.29
N ASP A 65 0.00 -6.11 -5.85
CA ASP A 65 0.32 -7.32 -5.10
C ASP A 65 1.73 -7.17 -4.56
N VAL A 66 1.86 -7.31 -3.25
CA VAL A 66 3.16 -7.42 -2.62
C VAL A 66 3.19 -8.77 -1.91
N GLU A 67 4.18 -9.58 -2.26
CA GLU A 67 4.34 -10.93 -1.70
C GLU A 67 5.04 -10.90 -0.33
N ASP A 68 5.73 -9.81 -0.02
CA ASP A 68 6.41 -9.61 1.26
C ASP A 68 5.47 -8.96 2.28
N GLU A 69 5.28 -9.64 3.42
CA GLU A 69 4.44 -9.16 4.52
C GLU A 69 4.99 -7.89 5.18
N SER A 70 6.29 -7.58 5.04
CA SER A 70 6.86 -6.33 5.54
C SER A 70 6.49 -5.14 4.67
N LEU A 71 6.01 -5.35 3.45
CA LEU A 71 5.72 -4.27 2.52
C LEU A 71 4.22 -3.94 2.54
N SER A 72 3.91 -2.69 2.85
CA SER A 72 2.57 -2.13 2.77
C SER A 72 2.46 -1.27 1.52
N ALA A 73 1.48 -1.55 0.66
CA ALA A 73 1.29 -0.78 -0.56
C ALA A 73 -0.10 -0.16 -0.67
N THR A 74 -0.16 1.03 -1.26
CA THR A 74 -1.42 1.72 -1.57
C THR A 74 -1.31 2.51 -2.86
N MET A 75 -2.45 2.71 -3.53
CA MET A 75 -2.55 3.57 -4.69
C MET A 75 -3.19 4.90 -4.27
N LEU A 76 -2.55 6.00 -4.65
CA LEU A 76 -3.07 7.34 -4.47
C LEU A 76 -4.15 7.64 -5.51
N ALA A 77 -5.01 8.62 -5.21
CA ALA A 77 -6.04 9.09 -6.14
C ALA A 77 -5.46 9.61 -7.48
N SER A 78 -4.18 10.00 -7.50
CA SER A 78 -3.47 10.40 -8.71
C SER A 78 -3.08 9.25 -9.64
N GLY A 79 -3.28 7.99 -9.23
CA GLY A 79 -2.79 6.80 -9.92
C GLY A 79 -1.33 6.43 -9.61
N ALA A 80 -0.60 7.26 -8.87
CA ALA A 80 0.69 6.90 -8.31
C ALA A 80 0.52 5.83 -7.22
N PHE A 81 1.50 4.94 -7.06
CA PHE A 81 1.51 3.97 -5.98
C PHE A 81 2.65 4.25 -4.99
N ILE A 82 2.39 4.00 -3.72
CA ILE A 82 3.37 4.04 -2.63
C ILE A 82 3.54 2.62 -2.12
N VAL A 83 4.79 2.22 -1.95
CA VAL A 83 5.18 1.02 -1.20
C VAL A 83 6.00 1.48 -0.02
N LEU A 84 5.59 1.08 1.18
CA LEU A 84 6.27 1.34 2.43
C LEU A 84 6.85 0.03 2.94
N ASP A 85 8.14 0.03 3.24
CA ASP A 85 8.74 -1.04 4.03
C ASP A 85 8.47 -0.80 5.51
N THR A 86 7.88 -1.80 6.16
CA THR A 86 7.50 -1.80 7.56
C THR A 86 8.33 -2.79 8.38
N ALA A 87 9.36 -3.40 7.78
CA ALA A 87 10.34 -4.19 8.52
C ALA A 87 11.00 -3.33 9.60
N LEU A 88 11.00 -3.85 10.82
CA LEU A 88 11.72 -3.25 11.94
C LEU A 88 13.05 -3.99 12.12
N ASP A 89 14.13 -3.24 12.12
CA ASP A 89 15.43 -3.74 12.59
C ASP A 89 15.65 -3.34 14.06
N GLU A 90 16.68 -3.92 14.67
CA GLU A 90 17.00 -3.67 16.08
C GLU A 90 17.27 -2.18 16.37
N GLN A 91 17.82 -1.45 15.40
CA GLN A 91 18.12 -0.03 15.57
C GLN A 91 16.83 0.79 15.63
N LEU A 92 15.86 0.51 14.75
CA LEU A 92 14.54 1.12 14.75
C LEU A 92 13.75 0.79 16.02
N GLU A 93 13.82 -0.45 16.49
CA GLU A 93 13.19 -0.84 17.76
C GLU A 93 13.81 -0.11 18.96
N ALA A 94 15.14 0.05 18.98
CA ALA A 94 15.86 0.78 20.02
C ALA A 94 15.50 2.27 20.03
N GLU A 95 15.39 2.90 18.86
CA GLU A 95 14.93 4.29 18.75
C GLU A 95 13.47 4.43 19.20
N GLY A 96 12.60 3.50 18.78
CA GLY A 96 11.20 3.46 19.19
C GLY A 96 11.04 3.39 20.71
N TRP A 97 11.80 2.51 21.35
CA TRP A 97 11.89 2.41 22.81
C TRP A 97 12.30 3.75 23.46
N ALA A 98 13.33 4.42 22.93
CA ALA A 98 13.77 5.72 23.45
C ALA A 98 12.67 6.79 23.32
N ARG A 99 11.94 6.81 22.21
CA ARG A 99 10.81 7.74 21.99
C ARG A 99 9.66 7.49 22.96
N ASP A 100 9.39 6.23 23.29
CA ASP A 100 8.39 5.88 24.31
C ASP A 100 8.82 6.30 25.72
N LEU A 101 10.11 6.20 26.06
CA LEU A 101 10.63 6.72 27.33
C LEU A 101 10.48 8.24 27.42
N ILE A 102 10.75 8.97 26.33
CA ILE A 102 10.52 10.43 26.28
C ILE A 102 9.05 10.72 26.56
N ARG A 103 8.14 10.03 25.87
CA ARG A 103 6.70 10.21 26.07
C ARG A 103 6.30 9.95 27.52
N LEU A 104 6.77 8.85 28.11
CA LEU A 104 6.53 8.54 29.53
C LEU A 104 7.03 9.66 30.45
N VAL A 105 8.26 10.15 30.26
CA VAL A 105 8.81 11.24 31.06
C VAL A 105 7.96 12.51 30.92
N GLN A 106 7.54 12.86 29.71
CA GLN A 106 6.72 14.06 29.48
C GLN A 106 5.32 13.92 30.12
N ASP A 107 4.72 12.74 30.04
CA ASP A 107 3.42 12.45 30.67
C ASP A 107 3.51 12.59 32.21
N GLU A 108 4.56 12.06 32.83
CA GLU A 108 4.80 12.20 34.28
C GLU A 108 5.09 13.64 34.69
N ARG A 109 5.85 14.40 33.90
CA ARG A 109 6.07 15.84 34.15
C ARG A 109 4.77 16.61 34.17
N LYS A 110 3.89 16.32 33.21
CA LYS A 110 2.57 16.94 33.12
C LYS A 110 1.68 16.53 34.29
N ALA A 111 1.70 15.26 34.68
CA ALA A 111 0.94 14.76 35.83
C ALA A 111 1.40 15.39 37.16
N ALA A 112 2.70 15.68 37.27
CA ALA A 112 3.30 16.37 38.42
C ALA A 112 3.19 17.91 38.36
N ASP A 113 2.48 18.46 37.37
CA ASP A 113 2.29 19.91 37.15
C ASP A 113 3.62 20.70 37.12
N LEU A 114 4.66 20.10 36.54
CA LEU A 114 5.97 20.73 36.42
C LEU A 114 5.98 21.79 35.32
N GLU A 115 6.65 22.91 35.59
CA GLU A 115 6.81 24.00 34.63
C GLU A 115 7.52 23.52 33.36
N ILE A 116 6.98 23.90 32.20
CA ILE A 116 7.52 23.54 30.89
C ILE A 116 8.89 24.21 30.73
N GLY A 117 9.91 23.41 30.41
CA GLY A 117 11.30 23.89 30.25
C GLY A 117 12.09 23.96 31.55
N ALA A 118 11.48 23.72 32.72
CA ALA A 118 12.22 23.66 33.96
C ALA A 118 13.11 22.39 34.03
N PRO A 119 14.38 22.52 34.46
CA PRO A 119 15.27 21.38 34.61
C PRO A 119 14.73 20.43 35.68
N ALA A 120 14.72 19.14 35.36
CA ALA A 120 14.33 18.10 36.30
C ALA A 120 15.44 17.05 36.43
N ARG A 121 15.56 16.47 37.61
CA ARG A 121 16.33 15.24 37.84
C ARG A 121 15.34 14.12 38.03
N LEU A 122 15.54 13.04 37.28
CA LEU A 122 14.69 11.86 37.32
C LEU A 122 15.56 10.60 37.33
N THR A 123 15.00 9.53 37.88
CA THR A 123 15.60 8.19 37.83
C THR A 123 14.64 7.31 37.05
N LEU A 124 15.12 6.72 35.96
CA LEU A 124 14.37 5.74 35.19
C LEU A 124 14.83 4.35 35.60
N THR A 125 13.86 3.48 35.87
CA THR A 125 14.12 2.04 35.97
C THR A 125 13.65 1.43 34.65
N VAL A 126 14.58 0.81 33.92
CA VAL A 126 14.29 0.16 32.63
C VAL A 126 14.49 -1.36 32.76
N PRO A 127 13.79 -2.17 31.96
CA PRO A 127 14.07 -3.60 31.83
C PRO A 127 15.53 -3.84 31.44
N ALA A 128 16.14 -4.90 32.00
CA ALA A 128 17.57 -5.18 31.81
C ALA A 128 17.94 -5.43 30.33
N ASP A 129 17.04 -6.02 29.56
CA ASP A 129 17.19 -6.25 28.11
C ASP A 129 17.10 -4.97 27.27
N LYS A 130 16.64 -3.85 27.87
CA LYS A 130 16.57 -2.53 27.23
C LYS A 130 17.63 -1.56 27.75
N ASP A 131 18.53 -2.00 28.62
CA ASP A 131 19.61 -1.17 29.18
C ASP A 131 20.52 -0.63 28.07
N ALA A 132 20.99 -1.51 27.18
CA ALA A 132 21.86 -1.12 26.06
C ALA A 132 21.16 -0.14 25.10
N TRP A 133 19.89 -0.40 24.76
CA TRP A 133 19.10 0.47 23.89
C TRP A 133 18.88 1.85 24.51
N THR A 134 18.57 1.89 25.81
CA THR A 134 18.40 3.13 26.58
C THR A 134 19.71 3.90 26.64
N GLY A 135 20.81 3.22 26.96
CA GLY A 135 22.16 3.79 27.02
C GLY A 135 22.59 4.43 25.71
N ALA A 136 22.36 3.75 24.59
CA ALA A 136 22.69 4.24 23.24
C ALA A 136 21.93 5.53 22.85
N HIS A 137 20.76 5.77 23.44
CA HIS A 137 19.88 6.91 23.11
C HIS A 137 19.74 7.93 24.24
N LEU A 138 20.62 7.91 25.25
CA LEU A 138 20.53 8.82 26.41
C LEU A 138 20.52 10.31 26.01
N ASP A 139 21.22 10.69 24.95
CA ASP A 139 21.25 12.07 24.48
C ASP A 139 19.96 12.48 23.74
N LEU A 140 19.24 11.52 23.17
CA LEU A 140 17.90 11.76 22.62
C LEU A 140 16.84 11.89 23.73
N ILE A 141 17.02 11.14 24.83
CA ILE A 141 16.06 11.05 25.94
C ILE A 141 16.09 12.30 26.85
N LYS A 142 17.26 12.95 26.98
CA LYS A 142 17.47 14.12 27.86
C LYS A 142 16.87 15.41 27.26
#